data_AF-A0A6G6WJU5-F1
#
_entry.id   AF-A0A6G6WJU5-F1
#
_cell.length_a   1.000
_cell.length_b   1.000
_cell.length_c   1.000
_cell.angle_alpha   90.00
_cell.angle_beta   90.00
_cell.angle_gamma   90.00
#
_symmetry.space_group_name_H-M   'P 1'
#
loop_
_entity.id
_entity.type
_entity.pdbx_description
1 polymer ?
#
loop_
_entity_poly.entity_id
_entity_poly.type
_entity_poly.pdbx_seq_one_letter_code
_entity_poly.pdbx_strand_id
1 'polypeptide(L)'
;MTDPPVPYGDPVDPDPDRDDGAPASTEPLPRWLRPLTEEPDGGAAPTGSVRLSGPPRRVPLAFRLAALELPFWGLFAIGLAVLAPLALWILSPVARAVALLLGVPLLLWLVARRAAYRIGLLRWGAVATVIRVTAAPDVTSSTNWPVRRASGWDVSTVLATGRGTRTTVRYRLDGRSGKVYLHGLPYTDGVVLADSRDPQRALVVSQFAHSVEPGVDGQYRGRLSVVRWLLLLLSLAVELGLTALLVWTLARLFVG
;
A
#
# COMPACT_ATOMS: atom_id res chain seq x y z
N MET A 1 -53.49 -10.03 7.68
CA MET A 1 -53.30 -11.05 6.63
C MET A 1 -51.92 -11.60 6.85
N THR A 2 -51.85 -12.71 7.55
CA THR A 2 -50.61 -13.33 8.03
C THR A 2 -50.51 -14.64 7.26
N ASP A 3 -49.44 -14.82 6.48
CA ASP A 3 -49.25 -16.05 5.71
C ASP A 3 -49.16 -17.26 6.65
N PRO A 4 -49.75 -18.41 6.26
CA PRO A 4 -49.66 -19.63 7.05
C PRO A 4 -48.22 -20.16 7.07
N PRO A 5 -47.78 -20.75 8.20
CA PRO A 5 -46.45 -21.33 8.32
C PRO A 5 -46.31 -22.51 7.35
N VAL A 6 -45.25 -22.46 6.53
CA VAL A 6 -44.86 -23.56 5.64
C VAL A 6 -44.43 -24.75 6.51
N PRO A 7 -45.00 -25.96 6.33
CA PRO A 7 -44.56 -27.14 7.06
C PRO A 7 -43.11 -27.41 6.69
N TYR A 8 -42.22 -27.40 7.70
CA TYR A 8 -40.88 -27.92 7.55
C TYR A 8 -41.03 -29.43 7.30
N GLY A 9 -40.84 -29.87 6.06
CA GLY A 9 -40.79 -31.29 5.74
C GLY A 9 -39.63 -31.94 6.51
N ASP A 10 -39.84 -33.19 6.93
CA ASP A 10 -38.81 -33.98 7.59
C ASP A 10 -37.51 -33.97 6.74
N PRO A 11 -36.34 -33.84 7.38
CA PRO A 11 -35.07 -33.93 6.67
C PRO A 11 -34.99 -35.28 5.96
N VAL A 12 -35.00 -35.24 4.64
CA VAL A 12 -34.75 -36.43 3.81
C VAL A 12 -33.30 -36.82 4.08
N ASP A 13 -33.10 -37.97 4.73
CA ASP A 13 -31.77 -38.53 4.93
C ASP A 13 -31.13 -38.76 3.55
N PRO A 14 -29.90 -38.27 3.33
CA PRO A 14 -29.21 -38.44 2.05
C PRO A 14 -28.97 -39.92 1.81
N ASP A 15 -29.58 -40.44 0.75
CA ASP A 15 -29.44 -41.82 0.28
C ASP A 15 -27.96 -42.11 -0.01
N PRO A 16 -27.28 -42.96 0.78
CA PRO A 16 -25.84 -43.18 0.68
C PRO A 16 -25.43 -43.94 -0.60
N ASP A 17 -26.40 -44.53 -1.31
CA ASP A 17 -26.16 -45.29 -2.53
C ASP A 17 -26.53 -44.51 -3.81
N ARG A 18 -26.95 -43.25 -3.65
CA ARG A 18 -27.19 -42.36 -4.79
C ARG A 18 -25.84 -41.82 -5.29
N ASP A 19 -25.23 -42.58 -6.19
CA ASP A 19 -24.15 -42.12 -7.08
C ASP A 19 -24.72 -41.11 -8.07
N ASP A 20 -25.12 -39.94 -7.55
CA ASP A 20 -25.34 -38.74 -8.34
C ASP A 20 -23.97 -38.39 -8.91
N GLY A 21 -23.64 -38.97 -10.06
CA GLY A 21 -22.46 -38.63 -10.85
C GLY A 21 -22.44 -37.12 -11.04
N ALA A 22 -21.81 -36.43 -10.09
CA ALA A 22 -21.70 -35.00 -10.08
C ALA A 22 -21.02 -34.68 -11.41
N PRO A 23 -21.69 -33.96 -12.32
CA PRO A 23 -21.11 -33.68 -13.61
C PRO A 23 -19.77 -33.02 -13.31
N ALA A 24 -18.68 -33.70 -13.70
CA ALA A 24 -17.36 -33.12 -13.68
C ALA A 24 -17.53 -31.75 -14.28
N SER A 25 -17.35 -30.71 -13.46
CA SER A 25 -17.71 -29.36 -13.83
C SER A 25 -16.69 -28.92 -14.86
N THR A 26 -16.91 -29.29 -16.12
CA THR A 26 -16.08 -28.93 -17.27
C THR A 26 -16.28 -27.47 -17.64
N GLU A 27 -17.04 -26.71 -16.84
CA GLU A 27 -17.01 -25.26 -16.94
C GLU A 27 -15.61 -24.79 -16.54
N PRO A 28 -14.84 -24.24 -17.49
CA PRO A 28 -13.52 -23.73 -17.17
C PRO A 28 -13.68 -22.66 -16.11
N LEU A 29 -12.93 -22.79 -15.01
CA LEU A 29 -12.98 -21.85 -13.90
C LEU A 29 -13.04 -20.40 -14.42
N PRO A 30 -13.89 -19.55 -13.80
CA PRO A 30 -14.01 -18.15 -14.18
C PRO A 30 -12.63 -17.52 -14.35
N ARG A 31 -12.44 -16.70 -15.39
CA ARG A 31 -11.13 -16.15 -15.77
C ARG A 31 -10.39 -15.44 -14.62
N TRP A 32 -11.12 -14.95 -13.62
CA TRP A 32 -10.58 -14.29 -12.44
C TRP A 32 -10.12 -15.24 -11.32
N LEU A 33 -10.51 -16.52 -11.34
CA LEU A 33 -10.11 -17.57 -10.39
C LEU A 33 -8.87 -18.36 -10.84
N ARG A 34 -8.62 -18.47 -12.16
CA ARG A 34 -7.45 -19.19 -12.69
C ARG A 34 -6.09 -18.79 -12.07
N PRO A 35 -5.81 -17.50 -11.81
CA PRO A 35 -4.54 -17.09 -11.22
C PRO A 35 -4.31 -17.56 -9.78
N LEU A 36 -5.33 -18.07 -9.10
CA LEU A 36 -5.23 -18.55 -7.71
C LEU A 36 -4.94 -20.06 -7.63
N THR A 37 -5.30 -20.81 -8.66
CA THR A 37 -5.10 -22.27 -8.77
C THR A 37 -3.91 -22.67 -9.62
N GLU A 38 -3.49 -21.80 -10.55
CA GLU A 38 -2.24 -21.98 -11.28
C GLU A 38 -1.09 -21.64 -10.32
N GLU A 39 -0.42 -22.69 -9.82
CA GLU A 39 0.88 -22.55 -9.17
C GLU A 39 1.78 -21.81 -10.17
N PRO A 40 2.37 -20.66 -9.81
CA PRO A 40 3.06 -19.82 -10.79
C PRO A 40 4.17 -20.65 -11.42
N ASP A 41 4.02 -20.94 -12.72
CA ASP A 41 5.02 -21.63 -13.51
C ASP A 41 6.36 -20.96 -13.21
N GLY A 42 7.26 -21.71 -12.58
CA GLY A 42 8.54 -21.23 -12.04
C GLY A 42 9.56 -20.83 -13.09
N GLY A 43 9.12 -20.28 -14.23
CA GLY A 43 9.89 -20.24 -15.46
C GLY A 43 9.48 -19.13 -16.42
N ALA A 44 9.42 -17.88 -15.97
CA ALA A 44 9.81 -16.75 -16.82
C ALA A 44 9.99 -15.50 -15.95
N ALA A 45 11.23 -15.09 -15.72
CA ALA A 45 11.50 -13.71 -15.34
C ALA A 45 10.94 -12.80 -16.47
N PRO A 46 10.22 -11.71 -16.16
CA PRO A 46 9.59 -10.87 -17.17
C PRO A 46 10.61 -10.44 -18.24
N THR A 47 10.41 -10.96 -19.46
CA THR A 47 11.36 -10.97 -20.59
C THR A 47 11.57 -9.60 -21.25
N GLY A 48 11.07 -8.53 -20.66
CA GLY A 48 11.23 -7.14 -21.12
C GLY A 48 11.85 -6.22 -20.08
N SER A 49 12.46 -6.76 -19.03
CA SER A 49 12.98 -5.95 -17.92
C SER A 49 14.22 -5.15 -18.34
N VAL A 50 14.00 -3.89 -18.72
CA VAL A 50 15.06 -2.88 -18.76
C VAL A 50 15.83 -2.96 -17.43
N ARG A 51 17.10 -3.35 -17.53
CA ARG A 51 17.95 -3.60 -16.36
C ARG A 51 18.19 -2.28 -15.65
N LEU A 52 17.85 -2.20 -14.36
CA LEU A 52 18.22 -1.03 -13.56
C LEU A 52 19.73 -0.87 -13.56
N SER A 53 20.19 0.38 -13.61
CA SER A 53 21.61 0.68 -13.43
C SER A 53 22.03 0.26 -12.01
N GLY A 54 23.32 -0.06 -11.84
CA GLY A 54 23.87 -0.43 -10.53
C GLY A 54 23.61 0.67 -9.47
N PRO A 55 23.42 0.29 -8.19
CA PRO A 55 23.36 1.25 -7.09
C PRO A 55 24.76 1.84 -6.80
N PRO A 56 24.87 3.07 -6.26
CA PRO A 56 23.81 4.02 -5.94
C PRO A 56 23.30 4.82 -7.15
N ARG A 57 21.98 4.98 -7.26
CA ARG A 57 21.33 5.75 -8.33
C ARG A 57 20.93 7.15 -7.91
N ARG A 58 20.82 8.06 -8.88
CA ARG A 58 20.23 9.38 -8.65
C ARG A 58 18.73 9.23 -8.59
N VAL A 59 18.13 9.69 -7.49
CA VAL A 59 16.66 9.75 -7.34
C VAL A 59 16.19 11.14 -7.79
N PRO A 60 15.42 11.25 -8.89
CA PRO A 60 14.79 12.50 -9.32
C PRO A 60 14.05 13.21 -8.19
N LEU A 61 14.07 14.55 -8.19
CA LEU A 61 13.44 15.38 -7.16
C LEU A 61 11.94 15.10 -7.06
N ALA A 62 11.26 14.88 -8.18
CA ALA A 62 9.86 14.46 -8.23
C ALA A 62 9.59 13.24 -7.32
N PHE A 63 10.41 12.20 -7.37
CA PHE A 63 10.24 11.02 -6.52
C PHE A 63 10.57 11.28 -5.06
N ARG A 64 11.52 12.18 -4.76
CA ARG A 64 11.83 12.57 -3.37
C ARG A 64 10.65 13.30 -2.74
N LEU A 65 10.06 14.24 -3.47
CA LEU A 65 8.85 14.94 -3.05
C LEU A 65 7.69 13.95 -2.91
N ALA A 66 7.46 13.09 -3.89
CA ALA A 66 6.42 12.07 -3.83
C ALA A 66 6.58 11.08 -2.66
N ALA A 67 7.80 10.91 -2.14
CA ALA A 67 8.03 10.08 -0.96
C ALA A 67 7.47 10.72 0.33
N LEU A 68 7.33 12.05 0.36
CA LEU A 68 6.68 12.81 1.42
C LEU A 68 5.14 12.76 1.34
N GLU A 69 4.57 12.26 0.23
CA GLU A 69 3.13 12.13 0.08
C GLU A 69 2.57 11.23 1.18
N LEU A 70 1.76 11.84 2.05
CA LEU A 70 0.97 11.14 3.05
C LEU A 70 -0.14 10.36 2.32
N PRO A 71 -0.26 9.05 2.52
CA PRO A 71 -1.41 8.33 1.99
C PRO A 71 -2.69 8.94 2.58
N PHE A 72 -3.82 8.79 1.88
CA PHE A 72 -5.11 9.29 2.37
C PHE A 72 -5.39 8.87 3.82
N TRP A 73 -5.11 7.63 4.20
CA TRP A 73 -5.20 7.17 5.60
C TRP A 73 -4.28 7.92 6.57
N GLY A 74 -3.09 8.31 6.12
CA GLY A 74 -2.20 9.18 6.89
C GLY A 74 -2.81 10.56 7.07
N LEU A 75 -3.32 11.18 6.01
CA LEU A 75 -4.03 12.47 6.10
C LEU A 75 -5.28 12.37 6.97
N PHE A 76 -6.05 11.29 6.86
CA PHE A 76 -7.23 11.03 7.67
C PHE A 76 -6.87 10.79 9.14
N ALA A 77 -5.83 10.00 9.42
CA ALA A 77 -5.34 9.77 10.77
C ALA A 77 -4.78 11.07 11.39
N ILE A 78 -4.08 11.90 10.61
CA ILE A 78 -3.68 13.25 11.03
C ILE A 78 -4.93 14.10 11.29
N GLY A 79 -5.91 14.05 10.39
CA GLY A 79 -7.20 14.71 10.56
C GLY A 79 -7.83 14.33 11.89
N LEU A 80 -7.97 13.04 12.20
CA LEU A 80 -8.47 12.58 13.50
C LEU A 80 -7.56 12.97 14.66
N ALA A 81 -6.24 12.86 14.51
CA ALA A 81 -5.28 13.23 15.55
C ALA A 81 -5.21 14.74 15.80
N VAL A 82 -5.69 15.58 14.86
CA VAL A 82 -5.83 17.02 15.02
C VAL A 82 -7.24 17.38 15.49
N LEU A 83 -8.28 16.73 14.94
CA LEU A 83 -9.70 16.96 15.26
C LEU A 83 -10.09 16.44 16.64
N ALA A 84 -9.56 15.29 17.07
CA ALA A 84 -9.81 14.75 18.41
C ALA A 84 -9.29 15.68 19.51
N PRO A 85 -8.06 16.23 19.44
CA PRO A 85 -7.67 17.28 20.35
C PRO A 85 -8.42 18.58 20.08
N LEU A 86 -8.94 18.88 18.89
CA LEU A 86 -9.84 20.03 18.65
C LEU A 86 -11.08 20.00 19.56
N ALA A 87 -11.59 18.81 19.88
CA ALA A 87 -12.63 18.65 20.91
C ALA A 87 -12.11 18.96 22.33
N LEU A 88 -10.86 18.59 22.64
CA LEU A 88 -10.16 19.01 23.86
C LEU A 88 -9.75 20.51 23.84
N TRP A 89 -9.64 21.15 22.67
CA TRP A 89 -9.18 22.54 22.49
C TRP A 89 -10.15 23.57 23.05
N ILE A 90 -11.41 23.18 23.28
CA ILE A 90 -12.42 24.00 23.95
C ILE A 90 -12.11 24.12 25.45
N LEU A 91 -11.43 23.14 26.05
CA LEU A 91 -11.30 23.04 27.51
C LEU A 91 -10.05 23.72 28.09
N SER A 92 -8.92 23.80 27.36
CA SER A 92 -7.72 24.46 27.91
C SER A 92 -6.73 24.94 26.83
N PRO A 93 -6.26 26.20 26.89
CA PRO A 93 -5.22 26.71 26.00
C PRO A 93 -3.86 26.04 26.22
N VAL A 94 -3.56 25.59 27.45
CA VAL A 94 -2.31 24.90 27.78
C VAL A 94 -2.27 23.51 27.14
N ALA A 95 -3.38 22.76 27.22
CA ALA A 95 -3.50 21.44 26.61
C ALA A 95 -3.27 21.49 25.08
N ARG A 96 -3.75 22.55 24.42
CA ARG A 96 -3.53 22.80 22.99
C ARG A 96 -2.04 22.93 22.65
N ALA A 97 -1.30 23.73 23.41
CA ALA A 97 0.12 23.94 23.15
C ALA A 97 0.92 22.65 23.34
N VAL A 98 0.65 21.88 24.39
CA VAL A 98 1.30 20.58 24.63
C VAL A 98 1.01 19.59 23.49
N ALA A 99 -0.25 19.49 23.06
CA ALA A 99 -0.64 18.60 21.97
C ALA A 99 0.06 18.96 20.64
N LEU A 100 0.13 20.24 20.29
CA LEU A 100 0.83 20.69 19.08
C LEU A 100 2.35 20.47 19.19
N LEU A 101 2.95 20.74 20.36
CA LEU A 101 4.39 20.63 20.60
C LEU A 101 4.86 19.17 20.48
N LEU A 102 4.05 18.19 20.86
CA LEU A 102 4.39 16.77 20.74
C LEU A 102 3.92 16.17 19.40
N GLY A 103 2.72 16.52 18.97
CA GLY A 103 2.09 15.94 17.79
C GLY A 103 2.77 16.32 16.48
N VAL A 104 3.11 17.61 16.29
CA VAL A 104 3.73 18.09 15.05
C VAL A 104 5.12 17.47 14.83
N PRO A 105 6.05 17.48 15.80
CA PRO A 105 7.37 16.84 15.61
C PRO A 105 7.28 15.33 15.40
N LEU A 106 6.41 14.64 16.14
CA LEU A 106 6.20 13.21 15.97
C LEU A 106 5.71 12.89 14.55
N LEU A 107 4.75 13.68 14.05
CA LEU A 107 4.25 13.54 12.69
C LEU A 107 5.35 13.76 11.65
N LEU A 108 6.08 14.88 11.74
CA LEU A 108 7.18 15.22 10.83
C LEU A 108 8.25 14.12 10.84
N TRP A 109 8.57 13.58 12.01
CA TRP A 109 9.52 12.47 12.13
C TRP A 109 9.03 11.20 11.43
N LEU A 110 7.75 10.82 11.60
CA LEU A 110 7.17 9.65 10.92
C LEU A 110 7.16 9.82 9.39
N VAL A 111 6.79 11.00 8.89
CA VAL A 111 6.80 11.33 7.46
C VAL A 111 8.23 11.27 6.91
N ALA A 112 9.17 11.94 7.57
CA ALA A 112 10.57 11.95 7.18
C ALA A 112 11.19 10.55 7.19
N ARG A 113 10.93 9.75 8.23
CA ARG A 113 11.40 8.37 8.34
C ARG A 113 10.89 7.51 7.18
N ARG A 114 9.61 7.61 6.84
CA ARG A 114 9.01 6.88 5.72
C ARG A 114 9.58 7.32 4.37
N ALA A 115 9.74 8.63 4.18
CA ALA A 115 10.31 9.19 2.96
C ALA A 115 11.78 8.75 2.79
N ALA A 116 12.57 8.82 3.86
CA ALA A 116 13.97 8.36 3.86
C ALA A 116 14.07 6.86 3.51
N TYR A 117 13.17 6.02 4.05
CA TYR A 117 13.11 4.60 3.71
C TYR A 117 12.85 4.37 2.21
N ARG A 118 11.84 5.05 1.65
CA ARG A 118 11.49 4.95 0.22
C ARG A 118 12.60 5.49 -0.69
N ILE A 119 13.16 6.65 -0.38
CA ILE A 119 14.24 7.27 -1.15
C ILE A 119 15.50 6.40 -1.08
N GLY A 120 15.81 5.83 0.09
CA GLY A 120 16.91 4.88 0.28
C GLY A 120 16.75 3.67 -0.63
N LEU A 121 15.55 3.08 -0.67
CA LEU A 121 15.21 1.97 -1.55
C LEU A 121 15.30 2.32 -3.04
N LEU A 122 14.87 3.52 -3.45
CA LEU A 122 15.08 3.96 -4.83
C LEU A 122 16.58 4.08 -5.13
N ARG A 123 17.34 4.72 -4.26
CA ARG A 123 18.78 4.94 -4.47
C ARG A 123 19.59 3.65 -4.50
N TRP A 124 19.30 2.70 -3.61
CA TRP A 124 20.14 1.51 -3.37
C TRP A 124 19.48 0.18 -3.73
N GLY A 125 18.22 0.22 -4.17
CA GLY A 125 17.44 -0.97 -4.45
C GLY A 125 18.01 -1.78 -5.62
N ALA A 126 17.85 -3.08 -5.57
CA ALA A 126 18.01 -3.95 -6.73
C ALA A 126 16.74 -4.76 -6.91
N VAL A 127 16.50 -5.19 -8.14
CA VAL A 127 15.36 -6.06 -8.45
C VAL A 127 15.64 -7.41 -7.82
N ALA A 128 14.80 -7.80 -6.86
CA ALA A 128 14.91 -9.08 -6.20
C ALA A 128 14.12 -10.14 -6.98
N THR A 129 14.65 -11.37 -7.04
CA THR A 129 13.94 -12.50 -7.63
C THR A 129 12.88 -12.99 -6.65
N VAL A 130 11.63 -13.04 -7.09
CA VAL A 130 10.54 -13.58 -6.27
C VAL A 130 10.66 -15.10 -6.23
N ILE A 131 10.65 -15.67 -5.01
CA ILE A 131 10.76 -17.12 -4.78
C ILE A 131 9.38 -17.72 -4.56
N ARG A 132 8.58 -17.08 -3.71
CA ARG A 132 7.28 -17.60 -3.29
C ARG A 132 6.33 -16.47 -2.96
N VAL A 133 5.10 -16.58 -3.42
CA VAL A 133 4.01 -15.69 -3.07
C VAL A 133 3.01 -16.49 -2.25
N THR A 134 2.58 -15.96 -1.11
CA THR A 134 1.54 -16.57 -0.29
C THR A 134 0.49 -15.52 0.01
N ALA A 135 -0.72 -15.74 -0.47
CA ALA A 135 -1.87 -14.88 -0.24
C ALA A 135 -2.79 -15.51 0.82
N ALA A 136 -3.25 -14.69 1.76
CA ALA A 136 -4.29 -15.06 2.70
C ALA A 136 -5.38 -13.98 2.68
N PRO A 137 -6.67 -14.34 2.85
CA PRO A 137 -7.73 -13.35 2.97
C PRO A 137 -7.44 -12.40 4.15
N ASP A 138 -7.66 -11.12 3.92
CA ASP A 138 -7.57 -10.09 4.95
C ASP A 138 -8.94 -9.93 5.63
N VAL A 139 -8.95 -9.40 6.86
CA VAL A 139 -10.18 -9.17 7.65
C VAL A 139 -10.93 -7.94 7.13
N THR A 140 -10.24 -7.08 6.39
CA THR A 140 -10.81 -5.86 5.84
C THR A 140 -11.65 -6.14 4.60
N SER A 141 -12.90 -5.68 4.60
CA SER A 141 -13.77 -5.63 3.42
C SER A 141 -13.84 -4.20 2.92
N SER A 142 -13.90 -4.00 1.62
CA SER A 142 -13.90 -2.68 1.01
C SER A 142 -14.82 -2.64 -0.21
N THR A 143 -15.51 -1.51 -0.41
CA THR A 143 -16.40 -1.28 -1.54
C THR A 143 -15.93 -0.06 -2.31
N ASN A 144 -15.73 -0.19 -3.63
CA ASN A 144 -15.23 0.86 -4.52
C ASN A 144 -13.98 1.56 -3.98
N TRP A 145 -13.07 0.77 -3.42
CA TRP A 145 -11.89 1.31 -2.76
C TRP A 145 -10.72 1.40 -3.74
N PRO A 146 -10.03 2.55 -3.83
CA PRO A 146 -8.86 2.68 -4.70
C PRO A 146 -7.70 1.83 -4.17
N VAL A 147 -7.37 0.76 -4.89
CA VAL A 147 -6.22 -0.12 -4.60
C VAL A 147 -5.21 -0.05 -5.74
N ARG A 148 -3.93 -0.10 -5.40
CA ARG A 148 -2.85 -0.11 -6.39
C ARG A 148 -2.52 -1.53 -6.80
N ARG A 149 -2.53 -1.78 -8.10
CA ARG A 149 -2.06 -3.01 -8.73
C ARG A 149 -0.77 -2.71 -9.45
N ALA A 150 0.24 -3.55 -9.25
CA ALA A 150 1.48 -3.49 -10.01
C ALA A 150 1.50 -4.58 -11.07
N SER A 151 1.96 -4.21 -12.27
CA SER A 151 2.28 -5.11 -13.37
C SER A 151 3.65 -4.71 -13.91
N GLY A 152 4.65 -5.52 -13.62
CA GLY A 152 6.05 -5.16 -13.76
C GLY A 152 6.40 -3.90 -12.97
N TRP A 153 6.81 -2.87 -13.69
CA TRP A 153 7.15 -1.54 -13.17
C TRP A 153 5.98 -0.55 -13.14
N ASP A 154 4.89 -0.88 -13.83
CA ASP A 154 3.73 -0.01 -13.88
C ASP A 154 2.84 -0.19 -12.65
N VAL A 155 2.29 0.92 -12.18
CA VAL A 155 1.40 0.98 -11.02
C VAL A 155 0.12 1.68 -11.44
N SER A 156 -0.94 0.90 -11.59
CA SER A 156 -2.28 1.40 -11.84
C SER A 156 -3.10 1.42 -10.55
N THR A 157 -3.98 2.41 -10.42
CA THR A 157 -4.98 2.45 -9.36
C THR A 157 -6.29 1.93 -9.95
N VAL A 158 -6.86 0.91 -9.33
CA VAL A 158 -8.16 0.36 -9.71
C VAL A 158 -9.11 0.45 -8.52
N LEU A 159 -10.39 0.68 -8.79
CA LEU A 159 -11.42 0.59 -7.74
C LEU A 159 -11.74 -0.89 -7.54
N ALA A 160 -11.45 -1.40 -6.35
CA ALA A 160 -11.70 -2.78 -5.97
C ALA A 160 -12.86 -2.86 -4.97
N THR A 161 -13.70 -3.87 -5.16
CA THR A 161 -14.77 -4.23 -4.24
C THR A 161 -14.56 -5.68 -3.82
N GLY A 162 -14.66 -5.96 -2.52
CA GLY A 162 -14.48 -7.29 -1.94
C GLY A 162 -13.61 -7.29 -0.69
N ARG A 163 -13.29 -8.49 -0.21
CA ARG A 163 -12.34 -8.68 0.89
C ARG A 163 -10.92 -8.42 0.39
N GLY A 164 -10.16 -7.69 1.20
CA GLY A 164 -8.73 -7.52 1.00
C GLY A 164 -7.98 -8.83 1.10
N THR A 165 -6.74 -8.84 0.64
CA THR A 165 -5.81 -9.95 0.72
C THR A 165 -4.53 -9.46 1.37
N ARG A 166 -4.00 -10.24 2.31
CA ARG A 166 -2.66 -10.08 2.85
C ARG A 166 -1.73 -11.01 2.08
N THR A 167 -0.84 -10.43 1.28
CA THR A 167 0.14 -11.20 0.49
C THR A 167 1.53 -11.09 1.09
N THR A 168 2.16 -12.23 1.36
CA THR A 168 3.56 -12.32 1.76
C THR A 168 4.37 -12.79 0.56
N VAL A 169 5.27 -11.93 0.08
CA VAL A 169 6.17 -12.24 -1.02
C VAL A 169 7.55 -12.52 -0.43
N ARG A 170 8.04 -13.75 -0.60
CA ARG A 170 9.42 -14.15 -0.29
C ARG A 170 10.27 -13.93 -1.53
N TYR A 171 11.38 -13.24 -1.37
CA TYR A 171 12.28 -12.90 -2.47
C TYR A 171 13.73 -13.19 -2.09
N ARG A 172 14.59 -13.23 -3.10
CA ARG A 172 16.05 -13.39 -2.98
C ARG A 172 16.76 -12.29 -3.73
N LEU A 173 17.77 -11.71 -3.09
CA LEU A 173 18.70 -10.76 -3.69
C LEU A 173 20.13 -11.16 -3.30
N ASP A 174 21.00 -11.36 -4.28
CA ASP A 174 22.42 -11.72 -4.07
C ASP A 174 22.62 -12.87 -3.06
N GLY A 175 21.83 -13.94 -3.20
CA GLY A 175 21.85 -15.11 -2.32
C GLY A 175 21.15 -14.94 -0.96
N ARG A 176 20.81 -13.71 -0.56
CA ARG A 176 20.11 -13.43 0.70
C ARG A 176 18.60 -13.42 0.48
N SER A 177 17.86 -14.02 1.41
CA SER A 177 16.41 -14.13 1.33
C SER A 177 15.73 -13.11 2.25
N GLY A 178 14.63 -12.52 1.79
CA GLY A 178 13.83 -11.55 2.52
C GLY A 178 12.33 -11.80 2.33
N LYS A 179 11.51 -11.04 3.08
CA LYS A 179 10.05 -11.09 2.97
C LYS A 179 9.50 -9.68 2.89
N VAL A 180 8.49 -9.47 2.05
CA VAL A 180 7.73 -8.22 1.99
C VAL A 180 6.25 -8.54 2.13
N TYR A 181 5.56 -7.71 2.89
CA TYR A 181 4.13 -7.84 3.16
C TYR A 181 3.36 -6.80 2.36
N LEU A 182 2.29 -7.25 1.73
CA LEU A 182 1.36 -6.46 0.95
C LEU A 182 -0.04 -6.64 1.52
N HIS A 183 -0.82 -5.56 1.45
CA HIS A 183 -2.23 -5.53 1.82
C HIS A 183 -3.03 -4.98 0.64
N GLY A 184 -4.26 -5.45 0.47
CA GLY A 184 -5.17 -4.99 -0.58
C GLY A 184 -5.41 -6.06 -1.62
N LEU A 185 -4.93 -5.85 -2.85
CA LEU A 185 -5.11 -6.82 -3.94
C LEU A 185 -4.04 -7.92 -3.90
N PRO A 186 -4.36 -9.14 -4.35
CA PRO A 186 -3.37 -10.20 -4.54
C PRO A 186 -2.20 -9.71 -5.41
N TYR A 187 -0.98 -10.04 -4.98
CA TYR A 187 0.21 -9.83 -5.79
C TYR A 187 0.09 -10.62 -7.09
N THR A 188 0.30 -9.95 -8.22
CA THR A 188 0.23 -10.56 -9.55
C THR A 188 1.63 -10.66 -10.14
N ASP A 189 2.22 -9.53 -10.56
CA ASP A 189 3.53 -9.51 -11.21
C ASP A 189 4.29 -8.20 -10.94
N GLY A 190 4.24 -7.70 -9.70
CA GLY A 190 4.86 -6.42 -9.36
C GLY A 190 6.35 -6.57 -9.05
N VAL A 191 7.22 -5.71 -9.59
CA VAL A 191 8.65 -5.81 -9.25
C VAL A 191 8.90 -5.58 -7.75
N VAL A 192 9.75 -6.41 -7.15
CA VAL A 192 10.22 -6.25 -5.77
C VAL A 192 11.58 -5.56 -5.78
N LEU A 193 11.67 -4.39 -5.15
CA LEU A 193 12.91 -3.67 -4.91
C LEU A 193 13.40 -3.94 -3.50
N ALA A 194 14.59 -4.50 -3.34
CA ALA A 194 15.24 -4.71 -2.04
C ALA A 194 16.54 -3.89 -1.95
N ASP A 195 16.82 -3.28 -0.80
CA ASP A 195 18.06 -2.51 -0.59
C ASP A 195 19.26 -3.48 -0.63
N SER A 196 20.19 -3.25 -1.54
CA SER A 196 21.41 -4.06 -1.69
C SER A 196 22.26 -4.11 -0.42
N ARG A 197 22.20 -3.08 0.42
CA ARG A 197 22.96 -3.00 1.69
C ARG A 197 22.26 -3.72 2.83
N ASP A 198 20.93 -3.72 2.82
CA ASP A 198 20.09 -4.35 3.85
C ASP A 198 18.88 -5.03 3.18
N PRO A 199 19.02 -6.31 2.77
CA PRO A 199 17.97 -7.04 2.07
C PRO A 199 16.72 -7.32 2.90
N GLN A 200 16.67 -6.96 4.19
CA GLN A 200 15.41 -6.98 4.96
C GLN A 200 14.51 -5.79 4.57
N ARG A 201 15.09 -4.74 4.00
CA ARG A 201 14.36 -3.58 3.50
C ARG A 201 13.98 -3.83 2.06
N ALA A 202 12.70 -4.10 1.82
CA ALA A 202 12.16 -4.15 0.48
C ALA A 202 10.79 -3.50 0.39
N LEU A 203 10.43 -3.11 -0.83
CA LEU A 203 9.11 -2.68 -1.21
C LEU A 203 8.77 -3.25 -2.58
N VAL A 204 7.50 -3.60 -2.76
CA VAL A 204 6.97 -3.90 -4.09
C VAL A 204 6.62 -2.58 -4.78
N VAL A 205 6.76 -2.52 -6.09
CA VAL A 205 6.51 -1.31 -6.88
C VAL A 205 5.09 -0.74 -6.64
N SER A 206 4.08 -1.59 -6.37
CA SER A 206 2.73 -1.16 -5.97
C SER A 206 2.65 -0.32 -4.69
N GLN A 207 3.63 -0.43 -3.79
CA GLN A 207 3.70 0.32 -2.53
C GLN A 207 4.26 1.74 -2.70
N PHE A 208 4.81 2.04 -3.87
CA PHE A 208 5.20 3.40 -4.24
C PHE A 208 3.97 4.20 -4.63
N ALA A 209 4.09 5.53 -4.44
CA ALA A 209 3.05 6.46 -4.82
C ALA A 209 2.75 6.43 -6.32
N HIS A 210 3.75 6.11 -7.13
CA HIS A 210 3.81 6.32 -8.57
C HIS A 210 4.51 5.14 -9.26
N SER A 211 4.37 5.04 -10.59
CA SER A 211 5.18 4.14 -11.39
C SER A 211 6.65 4.57 -11.31
N VAL A 212 7.52 3.59 -11.09
CA VAL A 212 8.95 3.78 -10.90
C VAL A 212 9.66 3.05 -12.03
N GLU A 213 9.42 3.48 -13.27
CA GLU A 213 9.92 2.75 -14.43
C GLU A 213 11.40 3.11 -14.71
N PRO A 214 12.27 2.11 -14.96
CA PRO A 214 13.61 2.38 -15.45
C PRO A 214 13.57 2.88 -16.89
N GLY A 215 14.26 4.00 -17.17
CA GLY A 215 14.54 4.44 -18.53
C GLY A 215 15.57 3.57 -19.22
N VAL A 216 15.79 3.82 -20.52
CA VAL A 216 16.79 3.12 -21.36
C VAL A 216 18.20 3.16 -20.76
N ASP A 217 18.51 4.21 -20.00
CA ASP A 217 19.75 4.43 -19.28
C ASP A 217 19.82 3.72 -17.91
N GLY A 218 18.79 2.96 -17.54
CA GLY A 218 18.68 2.25 -16.27
C GLY A 218 18.41 3.15 -15.05
N GLN A 219 18.32 4.48 -15.26
CA GLN A 219 17.89 5.44 -14.24
C GLN A 219 16.37 5.52 -14.19
N TYR A 220 15.82 5.94 -13.05
CA TYR A 220 14.38 6.09 -12.95
C TYR A 220 13.84 7.24 -13.79
N ARG A 221 12.81 6.94 -14.58
CA ARG A 221 11.98 7.92 -15.25
C ARG A 221 10.61 7.89 -14.60
N GLY A 222 10.16 9.04 -14.11
CA GLY A 222 8.79 9.14 -13.64
C GLY A 222 8.28 10.55 -13.78
N ARG A 223 7.01 10.61 -14.16
CA ARG A 223 6.22 11.81 -14.16
C ARG A 223 5.21 11.66 -13.02
N LEU A 224 5.15 12.68 -12.16
CA LEU A 224 4.05 12.82 -11.24
C LEU A 224 2.83 13.29 -12.03
N SER A 225 1.68 12.66 -11.81
CA SER A 225 0.42 13.17 -12.35
C SER A 225 0.09 14.52 -11.71
N VAL A 226 -0.65 15.37 -12.42
CA VAL A 226 -1.08 16.69 -11.93
C VAL A 226 -1.84 16.56 -10.60
N VAL A 227 -2.71 15.54 -10.49
CA VAL A 227 -3.45 15.25 -9.25
C VAL A 227 -2.50 14.96 -8.08
N ARG A 228 -1.41 14.23 -8.30
CA ARG A 228 -0.41 13.98 -7.24
C ARG A 228 0.37 15.22 -6.87
N TRP A 229 0.67 16.10 -7.82
CA TRP A 229 1.23 17.41 -7.50
C TRP A 229 0.29 18.21 -6.59
N LEU A 230 -1.01 18.23 -6.89
CA LEU A 230 -2.00 18.90 -6.05
C LEU A 230 -2.07 18.29 -4.64
N LEU A 231 -2.09 16.96 -4.52
CA LEU A 231 -2.10 16.28 -3.21
C LEU A 231 -0.82 16.55 -2.41
N LEU A 232 0.33 16.60 -3.08
CA LEU A 232 1.60 16.93 -2.45
C LEU A 232 1.62 18.37 -1.94
N LEU A 233 1.16 19.33 -2.75
CA LEU A 233 1.05 20.73 -2.35
C LEU A 233 0.06 20.90 -1.18
N LEU A 234 -1.07 20.20 -1.22
CA LEU A 234 -2.04 20.19 -0.11
C LEU A 234 -1.43 19.64 1.17
N SER A 235 -0.71 18.51 1.08
CA SER A 235 -0.01 17.90 2.22
C SER A 235 0.99 18.87 2.83
N LEU A 236 1.79 19.54 1.99
CA LEU A 236 2.77 20.53 2.43
C LEU A 236 2.09 21.74 3.09
N ALA A 237 0.97 22.22 2.53
CA ALA A 237 0.21 23.32 3.11
C ALA A 237 -0.35 22.98 4.51
N VAL A 238 -0.83 21.75 4.70
CA VAL A 238 -1.29 21.26 6.01
C VAL A 238 -0.14 21.23 7.03
N GLU A 239 1.02 20.68 6.64
CA GLU A 239 2.19 20.62 7.53
C GLU A 239 2.70 22.02 7.91
N LEU A 240 2.78 22.94 6.94
CA LEU A 240 3.17 24.33 7.18
C LEU A 240 2.14 25.06 8.06
N GLY A 241 0.84 24.84 7.81
CA GLY A 241 -0.24 25.42 8.61
C GLY A 241 -0.20 24.96 10.06
N LEU A 242 0.00 23.66 10.31
CA LEU A 242 0.15 23.11 11.66
C LEU A 242 1.39 23.66 12.37
N THR A 243 2.50 23.80 11.65
CA THR A 243 3.75 24.35 12.21
C THR A 243 3.59 25.84 12.56
N ALA A 244 2.99 26.63 11.67
CA ALA A 244 2.69 28.04 11.92
C ALA A 244 1.74 28.22 13.12
N LEU A 245 0.71 27.37 13.22
CA LEU A 245 -0.22 27.37 14.34
C LEU A 245 0.48 27.05 15.67
N LEU A 246 1.40 26.08 15.67
CA LEU A 246 2.23 25.76 16.85
C LEU A 246 3.06 26.98 17.27
N VAL A 247 3.82 27.58 16.34
CA VAL A 247 4.67 28.76 16.62
C VAL A 247 3.83 29.92 17.16
N TRP A 248 2.69 30.20 16.52
CA TRP A 248 1.78 31.26 16.96
C TRP A 248 1.20 31.00 18.35
N THR A 249 0.81 29.76 18.64
CA THR A 249 0.27 29.37 19.95
C THR A 249 1.33 29.53 21.04
N LEU A 250 2.57 29.12 20.77
CA LEU A 250 3.70 29.30 21.69
C LEU A 250 3.97 30.79 21.92
N ALA A 251 4.04 31.60 20.87
CA ALA A 251 4.28 33.03 20.98
C ALA A 251 3.24 33.72 21.88
N ARG A 252 1.96 33.36 21.75
CA ARG A 252 0.90 33.89 22.63
C ARG A 252 1.03 33.48 24.09
N LEU A 253 1.55 32.29 24.39
CA LEU A 253 1.74 31.84 25.76
C LEU A 253 2.93 32.51 26.47
N PHE A 254 3.95 32.93 25.72
CA PHE A 254 5.15 33.56 26.30
C PHE A 254 5.09 35.09 26.34
N VAL A 255 4.23 35.72 25.53
CA VAL A 255 4.10 37.19 25.45
C VAL A 255 2.87 37.73 26.19
N GLY A 256 1.95 36.85 26.60
CA GLY A 256 0.71 37.20 27.31
C GLY A 256 0.77 37.02 28.82
#